data_AF-A0A4T0N8F6-F1
#
_entry.id   AF-A0A4T0N8F6-F1
#
_cell.length_a   1.000
_cell.length_b   1.000
_cell.length_c   1.000
_cell.angle_alpha   90.00
_cell.angle_beta   90.00
_cell.angle_gamma   90.00
#
_symmetry.space_group_name_H-M   'P 1'
#
loop_
_entity.id
_entity.type
_entity.pdbx_description
1 polymer ?
#
loop_
_entity_poly.entity_id
_entity_poly.type
_entity_poly.pdbx_seq_one_letter_code
_entity_poly.pdbx_strand_id
1 'polypeptide(L)'
;MAEPNKIDAKYVNPESPPFPAFRGYHTFSFANDVMGRRLPTILGKAIEDTIITLNQLSSEDEILDLLACIERMDILMDDLKGNKKLTPIPDDGAGDIAIWNKEIAKYFQGKDFMSAPWIFAEAYKYRRLHSCFSVSRYFQDYDVFFRQKCDTFARSGHAVFELATRFAEPFDIPNDDAKKLIFYELFQVCLWGNSTDLSLLIDMSEEDIKNLQSTGGDQLAATQKNILGNDIDKVWNQLKNSKNADFLIQSGLANQVKFHGKRFSWFVSDVTKKDWEWLINSACYGRLFKGSPEELNALRALGQRWKRYEQEGKLIYEQHPFWISGYTFFHLLEVSPDLFLDLHQSKLVFFKGDLNHRKLTYDCRAPPTTPFSEAIVSGDLQWLLLRKSSSFIRPSAPESPLLSSEPGNLIAKHSYKYSSTINGQKALGIKPQEKGALIVARKTKSPINEWNKGFAKTQVTGGKRRAYKSTANVVSTTRPDLLKPSVARVSAIYASQNPKKDAPVKKVRGNKA
;
A
#
# COMPACT_ATOMS: atom_id res chain seq x y z
N MET A 1 -11.76 -28.88 -8.43
CA MET A 1 -10.40 -28.43 -8.06
C MET A 1 -10.36 -28.32 -6.54
N ALA A 2 -9.34 -28.87 -5.88
CA ALA A 2 -9.19 -28.72 -4.44
C ALA A 2 -9.00 -27.23 -4.10
N GLU A 3 -9.67 -26.73 -3.06
CA GLU A 3 -9.45 -25.36 -2.58
C GLU A 3 -7.98 -25.17 -2.21
N PRO A 4 -7.32 -24.07 -2.63
CA PRO A 4 -5.93 -23.82 -2.27
C PRO A 4 -5.84 -23.64 -0.75
N ASN A 5 -5.14 -24.57 -0.09
CA ASN A 5 -4.93 -24.51 1.36
C ASN A 5 -4.14 -23.26 1.74
N LYS A 6 -4.69 -22.46 2.66
CA LYS A 6 -4.04 -21.27 3.21
C LYS A 6 -2.82 -21.65 4.05
N ILE A 7 -1.68 -21.01 3.80
CA ILE A 7 -0.46 -21.17 4.59
C ILE A 7 -0.60 -20.41 5.92
N ASP A 8 -0.13 -21.01 7.01
CA ASP A 8 -0.08 -20.37 8.32
C ASP A 8 0.78 -19.10 8.26
N ALA A 9 0.26 -18.00 8.83
CA ALA A 9 0.88 -16.68 8.81
C ALA A 9 2.34 -16.65 9.33
N LYS A 10 2.76 -17.64 10.15
CA LYS A 10 4.17 -17.74 10.60
C LYS A 10 5.16 -18.18 9.53
N TYR A 11 4.69 -18.75 8.41
CA TYR A 11 5.53 -19.25 7.33
C TYR A 11 5.47 -18.38 6.06
N VAL A 12 4.64 -17.35 6.08
CA VAL A 12 4.48 -16.42 4.96
C VAL A 12 5.78 -15.64 4.74
N ASN A 13 6.34 -15.76 3.54
CA ASN A 13 7.55 -15.08 3.12
C ASN A 13 7.48 -14.78 1.61
N PRO A 14 8.40 -13.98 1.03
CA PRO A 14 8.32 -13.60 -0.38
C PRO A 14 8.20 -14.79 -1.35
N GLU A 15 8.83 -15.93 -1.08
CA GLU A 15 8.74 -17.13 -1.93
C GLU A 15 7.51 -18.00 -1.67
N SER A 16 7.01 -17.99 -0.43
CA SER A 16 5.86 -18.77 0.03
C SER A 16 4.72 -17.86 0.53
N PRO A 17 3.89 -17.32 -0.38
CA PRO A 17 2.74 -16.50 -0.02
C PRO A 17 1.62 -17.27 0.69
N PRO A 18 0.65 -16.56 1.30
CA PRO A 18 -0.47 -17.16 2.04
C PRO A 18 -1.35 -18.10 1.22
N PHE A 19 -1.45 -17.87 -0.08
CA PHE A 19 -2.01 -18.79 -1.07
C PHE A 19 -0.98 -19.05 -2.15
N PRO A 20 -1.10 -20.11 -2.98
CA PRO A 20 -0.14 -20.39 -4.03
C PRO A 20 0.12 -19.19 -4.94
N ALA A 21 1.39 -18.84 -5.13
CA ALA A 21 1.81 -17.72 -5.97
C ALA A 21 1.47 -17.96 -7.45
N PHE A 22 1.17 -16.90 -8.18
CA PHE A 22 1.33 -16.93 -9.63
C PHE A 22 2.83 -16.99 -9.98
N ARG A 23 3.18 -17.80 -10.99
CA ARG A 23 4.56 -18.02 -11.45
C ARG A 23 4.55 -18.26 -12.95
N GLY A 24 5.63 -17.91 -13.63
CA GLY A 24 5.73 -17.97 -15.08
C GLY A 24 5.56 -19.38 -15.67
N TYR A 25 5.94 -20.45 -14.96
CA TYR A 25 5.76 -21.81 -15.47
C TYR A 25 4.29 -22.29 -15.52
N HIS A 26 3.35 -21.56 -14.92
CA HIS A 26 1.94 -21.95 -14.92
C HIS A 26 1.26 -21.56 -16.24
N THR A 27 1.30 -22.46 -17.21
CA THR A 27 0.82 -22.26 -18.60
C THR A 27 -0.63 -21.79 -18.73
N PHE A 28 -1.48 -22.09 -17.75
CA PHE A 28 -2.87 -21.63 -17.71
C PHE A 28 -3.06 -20.18 -17.25
N SER A 29 -2.00 -19.55 -16.74
CA SER A 29 -2.09 -18.24 -16.07
C SER A 29 -1.52 -17.12 -16.91
N PHE A 30 -2.07 -15.91 -16.72
CA PHE A 30 -1.56 -14.70 -17.36
C PHE A 30 -0.07 -14.42 -17.02
N ALA A 31 0.40 -14.87 -15.85
CA ALA A 31 1.81 -14.79 -15.49
C ALA A 31 2.73 -15.52 -16.49
N ASN A 32 2.28 -16.60 -17.12
CA ASN A 32 3.05 -17.28 -18.16
C ASN A 32 3.23 -16.41 -19.41
N ASP A 33 2.16 -15.76 -19.87
CA ASP A 33 2.22 -14.81 -20.99
C ASP A 33 3.10 -13.61 -20.66
N VAL A 34 3.00 -13.09 -19.43
CA VAL A 34 3.80 -11.95 -18.99
C VAL A 34 5.28 -12.31 -18.97
N MET A 35 5.65 -13.38 -18.28
CA MET A 35 7.06 -13.77 -18.12
C MET A 35 7.69 -14.25 -19.43
N GLY A 36 6.97 -15.08 -20.20
CA GLY A 36 7.51 -15.71 -21.40
C GLY A 36 7.50 -14.81 -22.64
N ARG A 37 6.57 -13.85 -22.73
CA ARG A 37 6.39 -13.02 -23.94
C ARG A 37 6.47 -11.53 -23.65
N ARG A 38 5.65 -11.00 -22.74
CA ARG A 38 5.52 -9.54 -22.58
C ARG A 38 6.76 -8.88 -22.00
N LEU A 39 7.43 -9.47 -21.01
CA LEU A 39 8.64 -8.88 -20.43
C LEU A 39 9.80 -8.77 -21.44
N PRO A 40 10.11 -9.82 -22.23
CA PRO A 40 11.01 -9.70 -23.38
C PRO A 40 10.56 -8.63 -24.37
N THR A 41 9.27 -8.58 -24.76
CA THR A 41 8.79 -7.54 -25.69
C THR A 41 8.98 -6.13 -25.15
N ILE A 42 8.70 -5.89 -23.87
CA ILE A 42 8.89 -4.57 -23.23
C ILE A 42 10.37 -4.20 -23.19
N LEU A 43 11.26 -5.15 -22.86
CA LEU A 43 12.69 -4.89 -22.87
C LEU A 43 13.20 -4.60 -24.30
N GLY A 44 12.72 -5.33 -25.30
CA GLY A 44 13.08 -5.08 -26.71
C GLY A 44 12.71 -3.67 -27.16
N LYS A 45 11.49 -3.21 -26.83
CA LYS A 45 11.07 -1.82 -27.09
C LYS A 45 11.92 -0.79 -26.34
N ALA A 46 12.34 -1.08 -25.11
CA ALA A 46 13.22 -0.20 -24.36
C ALA A 46 14.62 -0.11 -24.99
N ILE A 47 15.15 -1.23 -25.53
CA ILE A 47 16.42 -1.25 -26.28
C ILE A 47 16.26 -0.40 -27.55
N GLU A 48 15.20 -0.61 -28.32
CA GLU A 48 14.90 0.18 -29.53
C GLU A 48 14.82 1.69 -29.21
N ASP A 49 14.11 2.09 -28.14
CA ASP A 49 14.03 3.48 -27.70
C ASP A 49 15.40 4.04 -27.28
N THR A 50 16.23 3.23 -26.60
CA THR A 50 17.58 3.63 -26.21
C THR A 50 18.48 3.85 -27.44
N ILE A 51 18.35 3.01 -28.48
CA ILE A 51 19.05 3.18 -29.76
C ILE A 51 18.64 4.47 -30.47
N ILE A 52 17.38 4.91 -30.36
CA ILE A 52 16.97 6.22 -30.89
C ILE A 52 17.75 7.34 -30.20
N THR A 53 17.99 7.26 -28.88
CA THR A 53 18.84 8.23 -28.16
C THR A 53 20.27 8.18 -28.64
N LEU A 54 20.83 6.97 -28.76
CA LEU A 54 22.20 6.77 -29.21
C LEU A 54 22.47 7.49 -30.54
N ASN A 55 21.55 7.36 -31.49
CA ASN A 55 21.65 7.98 -32.81
C ASN A 55 21.45 9.50 -32.82
N GLN A 56 21.14 10.10 -31.66
CA GLN A 56 21.02 11.55 -31.49
C GLN A 56 22.25 12.16 -30.80
N LEU A 57 23.17 11.33 -30.27
CA LEU A 57 24.38 11.79 -29.60
C LEU A 57 25.48 12.15 -30.61
N SER A 58 26.34 13.09 -30.21
CA SER A 58 27.50 13.52 -30.99
C SER A 58 28.83 13.36 -30.24
N SER A 59 28.79 13.23 -28.91
CA SER A 59 29.96 12.97 -28.07
C SER A 59 30.35 11.50 -28.12
N GLU A 60 31.60 11.20 -28.51
CA GLU A 60 32.13 9.83 -28.54
C GLU A 60 32.04 9.15 -27.17
N ASP A 61 32.40 9.86 -26.09
CA ASP A 61 32.33 9.34 -24.73
C ASP A 61 30.89 8.95 -24.31
N GLU A 62 29.90 9.75 -24.69
CA GLU A 62 28.49 9.46 -24.38
C GLU A 62 27.97 8.30 -25.22
N ILE A 63 28.39 8.21 -26.49
CA ILE A 63 28.04 7.11 -27.39
C ILE A 63 28.57 5.78 -26.84
N LEU A 64 29.85 5.73 -26.46
CA LEU A 64 30.47 4.53 -25.90
C LEU A 64 29.83 4.10 -24.57
N ASP A 65 29.51 5.06 -23.69
CA ASP A 65 28.85 4.76 -22.42
C ASP A 65 27.41 4.26 -22.61
N LEU A 66 26.65 4.84 -23.56
CA LEU A 66 25.30 4.38 -23.86
C LEU A 66 25.29 3.02 -24.58
N LEU A 67 26.26 2.75 -25.45
CA LEU A 67 26.47 1.41 -26.04
C LEU A 67 26.70 0.38 -24.94
N ALA A 68 27.54 0.67 -23.94
CA ALA A 68 27.74 -0.21 -22.80
C ALA A 68 26.45 -0.43 -21.99
N CYS A 69 25.55 0.57 -21.91
CA CYS A 69 24.22 0.39 -21.32
C CYS A 69 23.37 -0.60 -22.13
N ILE A 70 23.36 -0.46 -23.46
CA ILE A 70 22.62 -1.35 -24.38
C ILE A 70 23.13 -2.78 -24.28
N GLU A 71 24.45 -3.00 -24.24
CA GLU A 71 25.04 -4.33 -24.05
C GLU A 71 24.56 -4.98 -22.73
N ARG A 72 24.47 -4.21 -21.63
CA ARG A 72 23.91 -4.71 -20.37
C ARG A 72 22.42 -5.06 -20.49
N MET A 73 21.66 -4.32 -21.30
CA MET A 73 20.26 -4.64 -21.58
C MET A 73 20.11 -5.91 -22.43
N ASP A 74 21.00 -6.15 -23.39
CA ASP A 74 21.04 -7.38 -24.17
C ASP A 74 21.38 -8.60 -23.30
N ILE A 75 22.33 -8.46 -22.37
CA ILE A 75 22.60 -9.51 -21.36
C ILE A 75 21.33 -9.81 -20.54
N LEU A 76 20.60 -8.78 -20.12
CA LEU A 76 19.32 -8.97 -19.42
C LEU A 76 18.25 -9.64 -20.32
N MET A 77 18.23 -9.33 -21.61
CA MET A 77 17.35 -9.99 -22.59
C MET A 77 17.66 -11.49 -22.69
N ASP A 78 18.94 -11.84 -22.76
CA ASP A 78 19.40 -13.22 -22.79
C ASP A 78 19.09 -13.96 -21.49
N ASP A 79 19.24 -13.30 -20.34
CA ASP A 79 18.86 -13.84 -19.04
C ASP A 79 17.35 -14.18 -18.99
N LEU A 80 16.51 -13.28 -19.53
CA LEU A 80 15.06 -13.47 -19.60
C LEU A 80 14.67 -14.61 -20.55
N LYS A 81 15.15 -14.58 -21.80
CA LYS A 81 14.81 -15.60 -22.82
C LYS A 81 15.39 -16.98 -22.48
N GLY A 82 16.60 -17.00 -21.92
CA GLY A 82 17.29 -18.23 -21.53
C GLY A 82 16.85 -18.82 -20.20
N ASN A 83 15.89 -18.19 -19.49
CA ASN A 83 15.47 -18.58 -18.13
C ASN A 83 16.67 -18.76 -17.19
N LYS A 84 17.66 -17.88 -17.27
CA LYS A 84 18.83 -17.95 -16.41
C LYS A 84 18.43 -17.72 -14.95
N LYS A 85 19.26 -18.26 -14.05
CA LYS A 85 19.03 -18.13 -12.61
C LYS A 85 19.15 -16.67 -12.17
N LEU A 86 18.35 -16.30 -11.19
CA LEU A 86 18.39 -14.97 -10.59
C LEU A 86 19.75 -14.80 -9.89
N THR A 87 20.45 -13.74 -10.24
CA THR A 87 21.78 -13.41 -9.71
C THR A 87 21.68 -12.21 -8.76
N PRO A 88 22.65 -12.03 -7.85
CA PRO A 88 22.78 -10.80 -7.11
C PRO A 88 22.84 -9.59 -8.06
N ILE A 89 22.18 -8.52 -7.67
CA ILE A 89 22.24 -7.23 -8.35
C ILE A 89 23.66 -6.67 -8.13
N PRO A 90 24.37 -6.29 -9.22
CA PRO A 90 25.67 -5.64 -9.11
C PRO A 90 25.62 -4.39 -8.25
N ASP A 91 26.73 -4.05 -7.60
CA ASP A 91 26.82 -2.80 -6.88
C ASP A 91 26.82 -1.62 -7.85
N ASP A 92 25.78 -0.79 -7.76
CA ASP A 92 25.57 0.43 -8.52
C ASP A 92 25.47 1.67 -7.61
N GLY A 93 25.90 1.53 -6.35
CA GLY A 93 25.87 2.61 -5.36
C GLY A 93 24.48 2.91 -4.77
N ALA A 94 23.41 2.26 -5.25
CA ALA A 94 22.08 2.47 -4.71
C ALA A 94 21.90 1.77 -3.34
N GLY A 95 21.27 2.48 -2.39
CA GLY A 95 21.03 1.94 -1.05
C GLY A 95 20.05 0.76 -0.96
N ASP A 96 19.36 0.41 -2.06
CA ASP A 96 18.39 -0.68 -2.11
C ASP A 96 19.02 -2.06 -2.44
N ILE A 97 20.29 -2.09 -2.88
CA ILE A 97 20.98 -3.32 -3.31
C ILE A 97 21.04 -4.34 -2.18
N ALA A 98 21.37 -3.89 -0.97
CA ALA A 98 21.45 -4.76 0.20
C ALA A 98 20.12 -5.47 0.47
N ILE A 99 19.00 -4.78 0.25
CA ILE A 99 17.65 -5.33 0.43
C ILE A 99 17.36 -6.39 -0.64
N TRP A 100 17.66 -6.08 -1.91
CA TRP A 100 17.48 -7.01 -3.03
C TRP A 100 18.34 -8.27 -2.90
N ASN A 101 19.65 -8.10 -2.65
CA ASN A 101 20.58 -9.23 -2.57
C ASN A 101 20.29 -10.11 -1.36
N LYS A 102 19.84 -9.53 -0.24
CA LYS A 102 19.33 -10.30 0.91
C LYS A 102 18.10 -11.11 0.55
N GLU A 103 17.15 -10.53 -0.18
CA GLU A 103 15.92 -11.21 -0.60
C GLU A 103 16.21 -12.38 -1.57
N ILE A 104 17.07 -12.14 -2.56
CA ILE A 104 17.52 -13.15 -3.53
C ILE A 104 18.21 -14.30 -2.83
N ALA A 105 19.21 -14.01 -1.97
CA ALA A 105 19.97 -15.03 -1.27
C ALA A 105 19.10 -15.84 -0.30
N LYS A 106 18.16 -15.20 0.40
CA LYS A 106 17.34 -15.84 1.42
C LYS A 106 16.18 -16.67 0.85
N TYR A 107 15.54 -16.20 -0.22
CA TYR A 107 14.27 -16.76 -0.69
C TYR A 107 14.31 -17.29 -2.12
N PHE A 108 15.24 -16.83 -2.96
CA PHE A 108 15.21 -17.09 -4.40
C PHE A 108 16.48 -17.73 -4.95
N GLN A 109 17.31 -18.33 -4.10
CA GLN A 109 18.48 -19.09 -4.51
C GLN A 109 18.08 -20.22 -5.48
N GLY A 110 18.72 -20.27 -6.65
CA GLY A 110 18.46 -21.28 -7.68
C GLY A 110 17.12 -21.11 -8.42
N LYS A 111 16.35 -20.06 -8.14
CA LYS A 111 15.16 -19.71 -8.92
C LYS A 111 15.56 -18.93 -10.18
N ASP A 112 14.64 -18.87 -11.13
CA ASP A 112 14.71 -18.10 -12.38
C ASP A 112 13.43 -17.26 -12.53
N PHE A 113 13.32 -16.51 -13.62
CA PHE A 113 12.15 -15.69 -13.92
C PHE A 113 10.84 -16.50 -13.99
N MET A 114 10.89 -17.76 -14.42
CA MET A 114 9.68 -18.58 -14.56
C MET A 114 9.26 -19.24 -13.24
N SER A 115 10.21 -19.54 -12.37
CA SER A 115 10.00 -20.27 -11.11
C SER A 115 9.87 -19.37 -9.88
N ALA A 116 10.36 -18.13 -9.89
CA ALA A 116 10.07 -17.17 -8.82
C ALA A 116 8.60 -16.70 -8.87
N PRO A 117 8.05 -16.19 -7.73
CA PRO A 117 6.74 -15.52 -7.72
C PRO A 117 6.72 -14.39 -8.73
N TRP A 118 5.62 -14.30 -9.49
CA TRP A 118 5.48 -13.36 -10.60
C TRP A 118 5.78 -11.91 -10.16
N ILE A 119 5.15 -11.44 -9.09
CA ILE A 119 5.41 -10.09 -8.53
C ILE A 119 6.89 -9.78 -8.29
N PHE A 120 7.65 -10.75 -7.79
CA PHE A 120 9.08 -10.58 -7.51
C PHE A 120 9.89 -10.61 -8.80
N ALA A 121 9.66 -11.61 -9.66
CA ALA A 121 10.40 -11.79 -10.91
C ALA A 121 10.22 -10.58 -11.85
N GLU A 122 9.01 -10.05 -11.93
CA GLU A 122 8.69 -8.86 -12.70
C GLU A 122 9.38 -7.61 -12.13
N ALA A 123 9.33 -7.40 -10.81
CA ALA A 123 10.04 -6.30 -10.14
C ALA A 123 11.56 -6.39 -10.32
N TYR A 124 12.13 -7.59 -10.18
CA TYR A 124 13.56 -7.85 -10.36
C TYR A 124 14.03 -7.49 -11.78
N LYS A 125 13.22 -7.78 -12.81
CA LYS A 125 13.49 -7.36 -14.19
C LYS A 125 13.64 -5.83 -14.29
N TYR A 126 12.75 -5.05 -13.68
CA TYR A 126 12.86 -3.58 -13.72
C TYR A 126 14.04 -3.05 -12.91
N ARG A 127 14.38 -3.66 -11.77
CA ARG A 127 15.59 -3.26 -11.02
C ARG A 127 16.89 -3.59 -11.78
N ARG A 128 16.96 -4.75 -12.43
CA ARG A 128 18.08 -5.13 -13.33
C ARG A 128 18.19 -4.19 -14.53
N LEU A 129 17.06 -3.79 -15.12
CA LEU A 129 17.03 -2.80 -16.19
C LEU A 129 17.59 -1.45 -15.72
N HIS A 130 17.19 -0.97 -14.54
CA HIS A 130 17.79 0.25 -13.97
C HIS A 130 19.29 0.10 -13.74
N SER A 131 19.76 -1.09 -13.31
CA SER A 131 21.19 -1.40 -13.13
C SER A 131 22.01 -1.28 -14.42
N CYS A 132 21.36 -1.37 -15.59
CA CYS A 132 22.04 -1.19 -16.87
C CYS A 132 22.48 0.28 -17.07
N PHE A 133 21.83 1.21 -16.37
CA PHE A 133 22.03 2.64 -16.49
C PHE A 133 22.66 3.27 -15.25
N SER A 134 22.34 2.84 -14.04
CA SER A 134 22.84 3.45 -12.79
C SER A 134 24.37 3.42 -12.64
N VAL A 135 25.05 2.45 -13.27
CA VAL A 135 26.53 2.36 -13.31
C VAL A 135 27.18 3.21 -14.41
N SER A 136 26.37 3.80 -15.30
CA SER A 136 26.83 4.67 -16.38
C SER A 136 27.43 5.95 -15.82
N ARG A 137 28.30 6.60 -16.60
CA ARG A 137 28.83 7.92 -16.29
C ARG A 137 27.85 9.04 -16.65
N TYR A 138 27.15 8.91 -17.77
CA TYR A 138 26.29 9.97 -18.33
C TYR A 138 24.80 9.68 -18.22
N PHE A 139 24.39 8.41 -18.07
CA PHE A 139 22.99 7.98 -18.20
C PHE A 139 22.40 7.37 -16.93
N GLN A 140 22.90 7.73 -15.74
CA GLN A 140 22.48 7.16 -14.45
C GLN A 140 20.97 7.22 -14.20
N ASP A 141 20.37 8.37 -14.52
CA ASP A 141 18.93 8.63 -14.36
C ASP A 141 18.16 8.52 -15.69
N TYR A 142 18.71 7.82 -16.67
CA TYR A 142 18.06 7.64 -17.96
C TYR A 142 16.79 6.79 -17.82
N ASP A 143 15.71 7.29 -18.41
CA ASP A 143 14.39 6.65 -18.35
C ASP A 143 13.97 6.21 -19.76
N VAL A 144 14.16 4.91 -20.00
CA VAL A 144 13.83 4.23 -21.26
C VAL A 144 12.34 4.26 -21.62
N PHE A 145 11.46 4.67 -20.71
CA PHE A 145 10.01 4.75 -20.95
C PHE A 145 9.50 6.18 -21.06
N PHE A 146 10.38 7.17 -20.87
CA PHE A 146 9.97 8.57 -20.82
C PHE A 146 9.34 9.05 -22.13
N ARG A 147 9.91 8.71 -23.29
CA ARG A 147 9.32 9.06 -24.60
C ARG A 147 7.91 8.49 -24.74
N GLN A 148 7.73 7.21 -24.44
CA GLN A 148 6.42 6.56 -24.48
C GLN A 148 5.41 7.24 -23.54
N LYS A 149 5.82 7.63 -22.33
CA LYS A 149 4.97 8.36 -21.37
C LYS A 149 4.53 9.73 -21.94
N CYS A 150 5.48 10.49 -22.48
CA CYS A 150 5.21 11.77 -23.13
C CYS A 150 4.24 11.62 -24.30
N ASP A 151 4.48 10.66 -25.20
CA ASP A 151 3.65 10.40 -26.37
C ASP A 151 2.23 9.99 -25.98
N THR A 152 2.10 9.17 -24.94
CA THR A 152 0.79 8.75 -24.41
C THR A 152 0.03 9.95 -23.85
N PHE A 153 0.68 10.81 -23.07
CA PHE A 153 0.06 12.02 -22.55
C PHE A 153 -0.31 13.01 -23.66
N ALA A 154 0.54 13.18 -24.68
CA ALA A 154 0.29 14.06 -25.82
C ALA A 154 -0.99 13.69 -26.58
N ARG A 155 -1.34 12.41 -26.64
CA ARG A 155 -2.57 11.90 -27.27
C ARG A 155 -3.82 12.15 -26.44
N SER A 156 -3.70 12.53 -25.17
CA SER A 156 -4.81 12.81 -24.26
C SER A 156 -5.25 14.28 -24.25
N GLY A 157 -4.87 15.08 -25.26
CA GLY A 157 -5.09 16.52 -25.27
C GLY A 157 -6.54 16.96 -25.07
N HIS A 158 -7.50 16.27 -25.71
CA HIS A 158 -8.92 16.59 -25.55
C HIS A 158 -9.38 16.42 -24.09
N ALA A 159 -9.10 15.26 -23.48
CA ALA A 159 -9.40 14.99 -22.06
C ALA A 159 -8.73 15.99 -21.12
N VAL A 160 -7.47 16.34 -21.41
CA VAL A 160 -6.69 17.29 -20.62
C VAL A 160 -7.33 18.68 -20.67
N PHE A 161 -7.72 19.16 -21.85
CA PHE A 161 -8.34 20.48 -22.00
C PHE A 161 -9.73 20.56 -21.39
N GLU A 162 -10.51 19.48 -21.49
CA GLU A 162 -11.83 19.42 -20.89
C GLU A 162 -11.76 19.49 -19.35
N LEU A 163 -10.91 18.65 -18.75
CA LEU A 163 -10.65 18.72 -17.31
C LEU A 163 -10.03 20.07 -16.92
N ALA A 164 -9.11 20.60 -17.74
CA ALA A 164 -8.50 21.88 -17.47
C ALA A 164 -9.50 23.03 -17.44
N THR A 165 -10.34 23.12 -18.46
CA THR A 165 -11.36 24.18 -18.59
C THR A 165 -12.36 24.09 -17.45
N ARG A 166 -12.76 22.87 -17.06
CA ARG A 166 -13.71 22.65 -15.97
C ARG A 166 -13.18 23.06 -14.60
N PHE A 167 -11.90 22.81 -14.32
CA PHE A 167 -11.31 23.05 -13.00
C PHE A 167 -10.40 24.28 -12.97
N ALA A 168 -10.29 25.05 -14.07
CA ALA A 168 -9.41 26.22 -14.16
C ALA A 168 -9.67 27.23 -13.04
N GLU A 169 -10.94 27.59 -12.84
CA GLU A 169 -11.35 28.49 -11.78
C GLU A 169 -11.82 27.71 -10.54
N PRO A 170 -11.39 28.07 -9.32
CA PRO A 170 -11.97 27.54 -8.10
C PRO A 170 -13.45 27.93 -8.03
N PHE A 171 -14.34 26.95 -7.83
CA PHE A 171 -15.77 27.18 -7.68
C PHE A 171 -16.26 26.75 -6.30
N ASP A 172 -17.24 27.48 -5.77
CA ASP A 172 -17.91 27.11 -4.53
C ASP A 172 -19.05 26.13 -4.85
N ILE A 173 -19.08 24.98 -4.15
CA ILE A 173 -20.10 23.96 -4.43
C ILE A 173 -21.25 24.13 -3.44
N PRO A 174 -22.46 24.43 -3.93
CA PRO A 174 -23.54 24.98 -3.10
C PRO A 174 -24.11 24.00 -2.06
N ASN A 175 -23.99 22.69 -2.26
CA ASN A 175 -24.52 21.69 -1.32
C ASN A 175 -23.72 20.38 -1.32
N ASP A 176 -23.94 19.57 -0.28
CA ASP A 176 -23.23 18.28 -0.08
C ASP A 176 -23.57 17.23 -1.14
N ASP A 177 -24.76 17.25 -1.73
CA ASP A 177 -25.16 16.29 -2.77
C ASP A 177 -24.43 16.55 -4.09
N ALA A 178 -24.27 17.82 -4.49
CA ALA A 178 -23.44 18.22 -5.62
C ALA A 178 -21.96 17.84 -5.38
N LYS A 179 -21.44 18.05 -4.16
CA LYS A 179 -20.09 17.59 -3.77
C LYS A 179 -19.96 16.07 -3.84
N LYS A 180 -21.04 15.33 -3.55
CA LYS A 180 -21.10 13.87 -3.68
C LYS A 180 -20.94 13.44 -5.13
N LEU A 181 -21.70 14.05 -6.03
CA LEU A 181 -21.72 13.68 -7.44
C LEU A 181 -20.39 14.01 -8.14
N ILE A 182 -19.86 15.22 -7.95
CA ILE A 182 -18.55 15.62 -8.50
C ILE A 182 -17.44 14.68 -8.01
N PHE A 183 -17.52 14.21 -6.78
CA PHE A 183 -16.56 13.21 -6.31
C PHE A 183 -16.70 11.86 -6.97
N TYR A 184 -17.92 11.39 -7.20
CA TYR A 184 -18.13 10.09 -7.83
C TYR A 184 -17.56 10.10 -9.23
N GLU A 185 -17.77 11.19 -9.92
CA GLU A 185 -17.18 11.46 -11.20
C GLU A 185 -15.66 11.54 -11.13
N LEU A 186 -15.07 12.43 -10.32
CA LEU A 186 -13.60 12.57 -10.20
C LEU A 186 -12.91 11.27 -9.76
N PHE A 187 -13.56 10.49 -8.90
CA PHE A 187 -13.04 9.19 -8.46
C PHE A 187 -13.06 8.18 -9.61
N GLN A 188 -14.11 8.18 -10.44
CA GLN A 188 -14.18 7.34 -11.62
C GLN A 188 -13.22 7.79 -12.73
N VAL A 189 -13.03 9.09 -12.93
CA VAL A 189 -11.95 9.63 -13.79
C VAL A 189 -10.60 9.13 -13.29
N CYS A 190 -10.35 9.17 -11.98
CA CYS A 190 -9.13 8.64 -11.40
C CYS A 190 -9.00 7.10 -11.53
N LEU A 191 -10.11 6.36 -11.55
CA LEU A 191 -10.13 4.90 -11.68
C LEU A 191 -9.80 4.47 -13.11
N TRP A 192 -10.48 5.07 -14.08
CA TRP A 192 -10.39 4.69 -15.50
C TRP A 192 -9.22 5.37 -16.23
N GLY A 193 -8.77 6.54 -15.76
CA GLY A 193 -7.63 7.26 -16.32
C GLY A 193 -7.82 7.58 -17.80
N ASN A 194 -6.85 7.19 -18.64
CA ASN A 194 -6.92 7.43 -20.08
C ASN A 194 -7.98 6.57 -20.81
N SER A 195 -8.68 5.69 -20.11
CA SER A 195 -9.82 4.92 -20.61
C SER A 195 -11.17 5.52 -20.18
N THR A 196 -11.18 6.71 -19.57
CA THR A 196 -12.42 7.44 -19.27
C THR A 196 -13.09 7.91 -20.55
N ASP A 197 -14.38 7.61 -20.69
CA ASP A 197 -15.23 8.20 -21.72
C ASP A 197 -15.58 9.64 -21.33
N LEU A 198 -15.17 10.61 -22.14
CA LEU A 198 -15.32 12.03 -21.85
C LEU A 198 -16.78 12.50 -21.93
N SER A 199 -17.65 11.77 -22.64
CA SER A 199 -19.09 12.02 -22.64
C SER A 199 -19.76 11.85 -21.26
N LEU A 200 -19.01 11.34 -20.28
CA LEU A 200 -19.40 11.18 -18.89
C LEU A 200 -19.10 12.42 -18.03
N LEU A 201 -18.34 13.38 -18.57
CA LEU A 201 -18.02 14.60 -17.85
C LEU A 201 -19.21 15.55 -17.93
N ILE A 202 -19.77 15.88 -16.77
CA ILE A 202 -20.94 16.75 -16.69
C ILE A 202 -20.46 18.21 -16.70
N ASP A 203 -20.99 19.02 -17.61
CA ASP A 203 -20.77 20.46 -17.64
C ASP A 203 -21.28 21.11 -16.34
N MET A 204 -20.52 22.05 -15.78
CA MET A 204 -20.75 22.59 -14.43
C MET A 204 -21.50 23.94 -14.42
N SER A 205 -22.35 24.20 -15.43
CA SER A 205 -23.22 25.39 -15.39
C SER A 205 -24.26 25.26 -14.26
N GLU A 206 -24.77 26.38 -13.73
CA GLU A 206 -25.84 26.32 -12.69
C GLU A 206 -27.10 25.57 -13.18
N GLU A 207 -27.37 25.61 -14.49
CA GLU A 207 -28.45 24.86 -15.14
C GLU A 207 -28.13 23.36 -15.20
N ASP A 208 -26.87 23.00 -15.47
CA ASP A 208 -26.45 21.60 -15.54
C ASP A 208 -26.28 20.96 -14.15
N ILE A 209 -25.97 21.72 -13.11
CA ILE A 209 -26.03 21.25 -11.71
C ILE A 209 -27.46 20.89 -11.30
N LYS A 210 -28.47 21.64 -11.81
CA LYS A 210 -29.89 21.29 -11.63
C LYS A 210 -30.28 20.07 -12.47
N ASN A 211 -29.78 19.94 -13.69
CA ASN A 211 -29.96 18.74 -14.53
C ASN A 211 -29.23 17.51 -13.96
N LEU A 212 -28.16 17.70 -13.20
CA LEU A 212 -27.40 16.66 -12.51
C LEU A 212 -28.26 15.88 -11.50
N GLN A 213 -29.23 16.56 -10.89
CA GLN A 213 -30.20 15.93 -9.99
C GLN A 213 -31.24 15.08 -10.74
N SER A 214 -31.43 15.29 -12.05
CA SER A 214 -32.41 14.57 -12.87
C SER A 214 -31.80 13.51 -13.81
N THR A 215 -30.59 13.69 -14.36
CA THR A 215 -29.98 12.79 -15.37
C THR A 215 -28.55 12.32 -15.04
N GLY A 216 -27.84 12.96 -14.10
CA GLY A 216 -26.45 12.60 -13.75
C GLY A 216 -26.29 11.19 -13.16
N GLY A 217 -27.38 10.61 -12.64
CA GLY A 217 -27.41 9.23 -12.15
C GLY A 217 -27.22 8.18 -13.26
N ASP A 218 -27.73 8.43 -14.47
CA ASP A 218 -27.78 7.43 -15.54
C ASP A 218 -26.41 7.23 -16.22
N GLN A 219 -25.64 8.31 -16.40
CA GLN A 219 -24.27 8.25 -16.94
C GLN A 219 -23.28 7.63 -15.95
N LEU A 220 -23.41 7.96 -14.65
CA LEU A 220 -22.65 7.30 -13.58
C LEU A 220 -23.03 5.82 -13.47
N ALA A 221 -24.30 5.45 -13.63
CA ALA A 221 -24.74 4.06 -13.61
C ALA A 221 -24.15 3.24 -14.78
N ALA A 222 -24.03 3.85 -15.97
CA ALA A 222 -23.47 3.19 -17.15
C ALA A 222 -21.99 2.81 -17.00
N THR A 223 -21.22 3.55 -16.20
CA THR A 223 -19.82 3.25 -15.89
C THR A 223 -19.64 2.37 -14.67
N GLN A 224 -20.52 2.56 -13.67
CA GLN A 224 -20.56 1.72 -12.48
C GLN A 224 -20.89 0.25 -12.78
N LYS A 225 -21.57 -0.06 -13.90
CA LYS A 225 -21.85 -1.45 -14.30
C LYS A 225 -20.60 -2.32 -14.45
N ASN A 226 -19.45 -1.71 -14.74
CA ASN A 226 -18.17 -2.40 -14.89
C ASN A 226 -17.34 -2.40 -13.59
N ILE A 227 -17.81 -1.75 -12.52
CA ILE A 227 -17.14 -1.70 -11.22
C ILE A 227 -17.65 -2.87 -10.36
N LEU A 228 -16.87 -3.94 -10.30
CA LEU A 228 -17.25 -5.18 -9.60
C LEU A 228 -17.24 -5.06 -8.06
N GLY A 229 -16.39 -4.19 -7.52
CA GLY A 229 -16.30 -3.89 -6.10
C GLY A 229 -16.35 -2.39 -5.89
N ASN A 230 -17.47 -1.88 -5.39
CA ASN A 230 -17.69 -0.45 -5.26
C ASN A 230 -17.96 -0.03 -3.81
N ASP A 231 -16.92 0.46 -3.15
CA ASP A 231 -17.00 1.03 -1.80
C ASP A 231 -17.04 2.57 -1.81
N ILE A 232 -17.35 3.20 -2.95
CA ILE A 232 -17.27 4.67 -3.09
C ILE A 232 -18.18 5.41 -2.11
N ASP A 233 -19.37 4.89 -1.79
CA ASP A 233 -20.25 5.44 -0.77
C ASP A 233 -19.62 5.36 0.63
N LYS A 234 -18.93 4.26 0.95
CA LYS A 234 -18.22 4.13 2.24
C LYS A 234 -17.07 5.11 2.30
N VAL A 235 -16.34 5.26 1.20
CA VAL A 235 -15.26 6.23 1.07
C VAL A 235 -15.83 7.64 1.23
N TRP A 236 -16.90 8.01 0.54
CA TRP A 236 -17.58 9.32 0.72
C TRP A 236 -18.00 9.55 2.17
N ASN A 237 -18.63 8.57 2.80
CA ASN A 237 -19.11 8.71 4.18
C ASN A 237 -17.97 8.83 5.20
N GLN A 238 -16.85 8.13 5.01
CA GLN A 238 -15.65 8.33 5.82
C GLN A 238 -14.94 9.65 5.51
N LEU A 239 -15.01 10.05 4.25
CA LEU A 239 -14.51 11.30 3.73
C LEU A 239 -15.56 12.40 3.74
N LYS A 240 -16.46 12.39 4.73
CA LYS A 240 -17.30 13.56 5.05
C LYS A 240 -16.48 14.83 5.36
N ASN A 241 -15.17 14.84 5.10
CA ASN A 241 -14.29 15.96 4.80
C ASN A 241 -13.00 15.56 3.97
N SER A 242 -13.04 14.97 2.74
CA SER A 242 -11.83 14.87 1.85
C SER A 242 -12.07 14.29 0.43
N LYS A 243 -11.83 14.98 -0.70
CA LYS A 243 -11.96 14.47 -2.10
C LYS A 243 -11.02 15.09 -3.17
N ASN A 244 -10.33 14.28 -4.03
CA ASN A 244 -9.31 14.56 -5.12
C ASN A 244 -8.23 15.65 -4.87
N ALA A 245 -6.93 15.41 -5.01
CA ALA A 245 -5.83 16.32 -4.64
C ALA A 245 -6.02 17.84 -4.86
N ASP A 246 -6.37 18.32 -6.06
CA ASP A 246 -6.62 19.75 -6.28
C ASP A 246 -7.95 20.19 -5.64
N PHE A 247 -9.01 19.44 -5.90
CA PHE A 247 -10.33 19.61 -5.29
C PHE A 247 -10.31 19.50 -3.74
N LEU A 248 -9.39 18.72 -3.18
CA LEU A 248 -9.16 18.38 -1.77
C LEU A 248 -8.72 19.63 -1.04
N ILE A 249 -7.75 20.30 -1.66
CA ILE A 249 -7.17 21.54 -1.18
C ILE A 249 -8.17 22.69 -1.39
N GLN A 250 -8.79 22.79 -2.57
CA GLN A 250 -9.74 23.88 -2.87
C GLN A 250 -10.96 23.88 -1.95
N SER A 251 -11.53 22.70 -1.68
CA SER A 251 -12.69 22.58 -0.79
C SER A 251 -12.35 22.72 0.71
N GLY A 252 -11.07 22.96 1.06
CA GLY A 252 -10.60 23.07 2.44
C GLY A 252 -10.62 21.75 3.22
N LEU A 253 -10.77 20.62 2.53
CA LEU A 253 -11.03 19.31 3.14
C LEU A 253 -9.74 18.53 3.44
N ALA A 254 -8.69 18.75 2.66
CA ALA A 254 -7.32 18.43 3.09
C ALA A 254 -6.44 19.67 3.07
N ASN A 255 -5.57 19.74 4.07
CA ASN A 255 -4.53 20.77 4.13
C ASN A 255 -3.27 20.34 3.35
N GLN A 256 -3.13 19.03 3.13
CA GLN A 256 -1.95 18.45 2.51
C GLN A 256 -2.29 17.11 1.85
N VAL A 257 -1.70 16.85 0.68
CA VAL A 257 -1.81 15.60 -0.08
C VAL A 257 -0.39 15.15 -0.45
N LYS A 258 -0.03 13.95 0.01
CA LYS A 258 1.25 13.31 -0.29
C LYS A 258 1.08 12.29 -1.42
N PHE A 259 1.88 12.43 -2.47
CA PHE A 259 2.02 11.49 -3.57
C PHE A 259 3.28 10.67 -3.36
N HIS A 260 3.13 9.36 -3.25
CA HIS A 260 4.26 8.44 -3.20
C HIS A 260 4.51 7.82 -4.57
N GLY A 261 5.61 8.22 -5.21
CA GLY A 261 6.00 7.69 -6.51
C GLY A 261 7.25 6.82 -6.48
N LYS A 262 7.74 6.48 -7.68
CA LYS A 262 8.90 5.59 -7.86
C LYS A 262 10.19 6.40 -8.01
N ARG A 263 11.32 5.83 -7.60
CA ARG A 263 12.63 6.49 -7.66
C ARG A 263 13.19 6.58 -9.09
N PHE A 264 12.98 5.53 -9.86
CA PHE A 264 13.40 5.41 -11.25
C PHE A 264 12.30 4.74 -12.07
N SER A 265 12.52 4.64 -13.39
CA SER A 265 11.62 4.04 -14.36
C SER A 265 11.14 2.64 -13.91
N TRP A 266 9.85 2.50 -13.65
CA TRP A 266 9.28 1.30 -13.03
C TRP A 266 7.99 0.92 -13.76
N PHE A 267 7.82 -0.37 -14.11
CA PHE A 267 6.59 -0.88 -14.71
C PHE A 267 6.05 -0.03 -15.89
N VAL A 268 6.97 0.45 -16.73
CA VAL A 268 6.73 1.30 -17.91
C VAL A 268 6.18 2.69 -17.56
N SER A 269 4.97 2.77 -17.02
CA SER A 269 4.22 4.02 -16.86
C SER A 269 4.14 4.53 -15.43
N ASP A 270 4.80 3.90 -14.45
CA ASP A 270 4.75 4.41 -13.09
C ASP A 270 5.47 5.76 -12.97
N VAL A 271 4.88 6.63 -12.16
CA VAL A 271 5.30 8.03 -12.01
C VAL A 271 6.57 8.14 -11.15
N THR A 272 7.60 8.77 -11.71
CA THR A 272 8.84 9.21 -11.05
C THR A 272 8.81 10.70 -10.72
N LYS A 273 9.80 11.21 -9.96
CA LYS A 273 9.88 12.66 -9.65
C LYS A 273 10.02 13.48 -10.93
N LYS A 274 10.81 12.98 -11.88
CA LYS A 274 10.97 13.58 -13.21
C LYS A 274 9.64 13.71 -13.93
N ASP A 275 8.79 12.67 -13.89
CA ASP A 275 7.46 12.71 -14.53
C ASP A 275 6.53 13.73 -13.86
N TRP A 276 6.56 13.78 -12.52
CA TRP A 276 5.80 14.75 -11.74
C TRP A 276 6.16 16.20 -12.11
N GLU A 277 7.45 16.51 -12.11
CA GLU A 277 7.95 17.84 -12.48
C GLU A 277 7.66 18.16 -13.95
N TRP A 278 7.87 17.19 -14.84
CA TRP A 278 7.58 17.33 -16.25
C TRP A 278 6.11 17.62 -16.51
N LEU A 279 5.18 16.92 -15.83
CA LEU A 279 3.74 17.13 -15.99
C LEU A 279 3.35 18.55 -15.59
N ILE A 280 3.77 19.01 -14.40
CA ILE A 280 3.44 20.35 -13.90
C ILE A 280 4.03 21.44 -14.80
N ASN A 281 5.29 21.30 -15.21
CA ASN A 281 5.93 22.24 -16.11
C ASN A 281 5.32 22.21 -17.51
N SER A 282 4.89 21.05 -18.00
CA SER A 282 4.19 20.91 -19.28
C SER A 282 2.83 21.59 -19.26
N ALA A 283 2.09 21.51 -18.15
CA ALA A 283 0.85 22.26 -17.97
C ALA A 283 1.09 23.78 -17.92
N CYS A 284 2.17 24.23 -17.29
CA CYS A 284 2.48 25.67 -17.15
C CYS A 284 3.05 26.31 -18.42
N TYR A 285 3.98 25.62 -19.08
CA TYR A 285 4.88 26.21 -20.09
C TYR A 285 4.96 25.37 -21.37
N GLY A 286 4.41 24.15 -21.33
CA GLY A 286 4.53 23.20 -22.42
C GLY A 286 3.81 23.66 -23.68
N ARG A 287 4.28 23.13 -24.81
CA ARG A 287 3.64 23.27 -26.12
C ARG A 287 3.18 21.91 -26.66
N LEU A 288 2.95 20.96 -25.74
CA LEU A 288 2.63 19.58 -26.09
C LEU A 288 1.28 19.48 -26.81
N PHE A 289 0.29 20.26 -26.36
CA PHE A 289 -1.05 20.26 -26.89
C PHE A 289 -1.29 21.45 -27.82
N LYS A 290 -2.10 21.23 -28.86
CA LYS A 290 -2.62 22.27 -29.76
C LYS A 290 -4.11 22.44 -29.44
N GLY A 291 -4.47 23.56 -28.84
CA GLY A 291 -5.85 23.90 -28.45
C GLY A 291 -6.12 25.39 -28.63
N SER A 292 -7.35 25.81 -28.35
CA SER A 292 -7.74 27.21 -28.38
C SER A 292 -6.97 28.04 -27.31
N PRO A 293 -6.90 29.37 -27.45
CA PRO A 293 -6.33 30.22 -26.42
C PRO A 293 -6.96 30.00 -25.03
N GLU A 294 -8.27 29.77 -24.97
CA GLU A 294 -9.02 29.51 -23.74
C GLU A 294 -8.60 28.20 -23.08
N GLU A 295 -8.57 27.09 -23.85
CA GLU A 295 -8.14 25.77 -23.38
C GLU A 295 -6.70 25.79 -22.85
N LEU A 296 -5.81 26.48 -23.57
CA LEU A 296 -4.41 26.63 -23.17
C LEU A 296 -4.28 27.49 -21.90
N ASN A 297 -5.07 28.54 -21.77
CA ASN A 297 -5.06 29.39 -20.57
C ASN A 297 -5.62 28.64 -19.35
N ALA A 298 -6.66 27.84 -19.53
CA ALA A 298 -7.21 26.98 -18.48
C ALA A 298 -6.17 25.97 -17.98
N LEU A 299 -5.46 25.29 -18.89
CA LEU A 299 -4.40 24.34 -18.52
C LEU A 299 -3.25 25.03 -17.78
N ARG A 300 -2.86 26.23 -18.21
CA ARG A 300 -1.84 27.04 -17.53
C ARG A 300 -2.27 27.46 -16.14
N ALA A 301 -3.53 27.86 -15.96
CA ALA A 301 -4.08 28.24 -14.67
C ALA A 301 -4.01 27.05 -13.67
N LEU A 302 -4.38 25.85 -14.11
CA LEU A 302 -4.20 24.62 -13.31
C LEU A 302 -2.74 24.37 -12.96
N GLY A 303 -1.84 24.37 -13.95
CA GLY A 303 -0.42 24.12 -13.74
C GLY A 303 0.20 25.10 -12.73
N GLN A 304 -0.11 26.39 -12.86
CA GLN A 304 0.37 27.43 -11.94
C GLN A 304 -0.16 27.21 -10.52
N ARG A 305 -1.42 26.78 -10.37
CA ARG A 305 -2.00 26.45 -9.07
C ARG A 305 -1.31 25.25 -8.42
N TRP A 306 -1.07 24.17 -9.17
CA TRP A 306 -0.35 23.01 -8.64
C TRP A 306 1.08 23.34 -8.23
N LYS A 307 1.77 24.18 -9.01
CA LYS A 307 3.11 24.68 -8.67
C LYS A 307 3.10 25.49 -7.38
N ARG A 308 2.08 26.35 -7.19
CA ARG A 308 1.87 27.07 -5.92
C ARG A 308 1.63 26.10 -4.76
N TYR A 309 0.80 25.07 -4.94
CA TYR A 309 0.58 24.07 -3.90
C TYR A 309 1.83 23.28 -3.53
N GLU A 310 2.73 23.00 -4.48
CA GLU A 310 4.02 22.39 -4.19
C GLU A 310 4.91 23.32 -3.35
N GLN A 311 4.96 24.62 -3.71
CA GLN A 311 5.69 25.63 -2.95
C GLN A 311 5.16 25.85 -1.53
N GLU A 312 3.83 25.79 -1.36
CA GLU A 312 3.16 25.92 -0.07
C GLU A 312 3.17 24.63 0.76
N GLY A 313 3.72 23.52 0.25
CA GLY A 313 3.73 22.23 0.93
C GLY A 313 2.35 21.56 1.05
N LYS A 314 1.39 21.98 0.23
CA LYS A 314 0.04 21.41 0.13
C LYS A 314 0.02 20.17 -0.76
N LEU A 315 0.77 20.16 -1.86
CA LEU A 315 1.07 18.94 -2.62
C LEU A 315 2.52 18.57 -2.38
N ILE A 316 2.77 17.35 -1.92
CA ILE A 316 4.12 16.85 -1.68
C ILE A 316 4.32 15.60 -2.50
N TYR A 317 5.42 15.54 -3.26
CA TYR A 317 5.86 14.32 -3.91
C TYR A 317 7.01 13.69 -3.13
N GLU A 318 6.85 12.43 -2.74
CA GLU A 318 7.83 11.64 -1.99
C GLU A 318 8.18 10.36 -2.72
N GLN A 319 9.39 9.85 -2.46
CA GLN A 319 9.87 8.58 -2.99
C GLN A 319 10.47 7.74 -1.87
N HIS A 320 10.23 6.44 -1.91
CA HIS A 320 10.75 5.49 -0.92
C HIS A 320 11.26 4.22 -1.61
N PRO A 321 12.40 3.63 -1.19
CA PRO A 321 12.94 2.42 -1.83
C PRO A 321 11.97 1.24 -1.75
N PHE A 322 11.10 1.20 -0.74
CA PHE A 322 10.10 0.14 -0.61
C PHE A 322 9.19 0.01 -1.84
N TRP A 323 8.82 1.12 -2.48
CA TRP A 323 7.90 1.11 -3.62
C TRP A 323 8.48 0.42 -4.86
N ILE A 324 9.80 0.41 -4.98
CA ILE A 324 10.58 -0.26 -6.05
C ILE A 324 11.24 -1.56 -5.58
N SER A 325 10.86 -2.09 -4.41
CA SER A 325 11.39 -3.36 -3.90
C SER A 325 10.60 -4.57 -4.42
N GLY A 326 11.19 -5.76 -4.29
CA GLY A 326 10.52 -7.05 -4.54
C GLY A 326 9.43 -7.40 -3.51
N TYR A 327 9.43 -6.72 -2.36
CA TYR A 327 8.46 -6.96 -1.29
C TYR A 327 7.04 -6.49 -1.66
N THR A 328 6.08 -7.29 -1.18
CA THR A 328 4.66 -6.94 -1.12
C THR A 328 4.38 -6.08 0.13
N PHE A 329 3.21 -5.45 0.19
CA PHE A 329 2.86 -4.57 1.32
C PHE A 329 2.65 -5.32 2.64
N PHE A 330 2.64 -6.66 2.59
CA PHE A 330 2.73 -7.52 3.77
C PHE A 330 3.97 -7.24 4.60
N HIS A 331 5.11 -6.96 3.96
CA HIS A 331 6.41 -6.79 4.64
C HIS A 331 6.73 -5.33 4.95
N LEU A 332 5.78 -4.41 4.75
CA LEU A 332 6.03 -2.97 4.86
C LEU A 332 6.58 -2.57 6.23
N LEU A 333 5.96 -3.03 7.33
CA LEU A 333 6.45 -2.69 8.68
C LEU A 333 7.80 -3.35 8.99
N GLU A 334 8.04 -4.56 8.52
CA GLU A 334 9.29 -5.29 8.76
C GLU A 334 10.47 -4.64 8.01
N VAL A 335 10.25 -4.26 6.75
CA VAL A 335 11.30 -3.80 5.84
C VAL A 335 11.46 -2.28 5.88
N SER A 336 10.39 -1.54 6.13
CA SER A 336 10.37 -0.07 6.07
C SER A 336 9.42 0.53 7.13
N PRO A 337 9.76 0.37 8.42
CA PRO A 337 8.94 0.87 9.52
C PRO A 337 8.77 2.39 9.51
N ASP A 338 9.75 3.12 8.98
CA ASP A 338 9.72 4.57 8.78
C ASP A 338 8.61 4.98 7.80
N LEU A 339 8.54 4.34 6.62
CA LEU A 339 7.46 4.57 5.67
C LEU A 339 6.09 4.19 6.25
N PHE A 340 6.03 3.09 7.02
CA PHE A 340 4.79 2.72 7.71
C PHE A 340 4.33 3.80 8.70
N LEU A 341 5.26 4.39 9.46
CA LEU A 341 4.97 5.45 10.41
C LEU A 341 4.54 6.75 9.72
N ASP A 342 5.09 7.07 8.55
CA ASP A 342 4.65 8.22 7.75
C ASP A 342 3.21 8.01 7.21
N LEU A 343 2.93 6.86 6.59
CA LEU A 343 1.58 6.51 6.14
C LEU A 343 0.56 6.44 7.28
N HIS A 344 1.02 6.13 8.50
CA HIS A 344 0.21 6.16 9.72
C HIS A 344 -0.22 7.59 10.11
N GLN A 345 0.39 8.65 9.60
CA GLN A 345 -0.08 10.01 9.85
C GLN A 345 -1.30 10.37 8.97
N SER A 346 -1.42 9.73 7.81
CA SER A 346 -2.49 9.97 6.83
C SER A 346 -3.87 9.56 7.36
N LYS A 347 -4.88 10.40 7.04
CA LYS A 347 -6.31 10.09 7.32
C LYS A 347 -6.84 9.02 6.37
N LEU A 348 -6.41 9.06 5.11
CA LEU A 348 -6.76 8.09 4.08
C LEU A 348 -5.57 7.88 3.15
N VAL A 349 -5.41 6.65 2.64
CA VAL A 349 -4.36 6.29 1.68
C VAL A 349 -5.03 5.65 0.47
N PHE A 350 -4.74 6.17 -0.72
CA PHE A 350 -5.23 5.63 -1.98
C PHE A 350 -4.12 4.84 -2.68
N PHE A 351 -4.37 3.56 -2.91
CA PHE A 351 -3.49 2.71 -3.72
C PHE A 351 -4.04 2.64 -5.14
N LYS A 352 -3.30 3.18 -6.12
CA LYS A 352 -3.75 3.27 -7.51
C LYS A 352 -3.17 2.15 -8.38
N GLY A 353 -3.99 1.55 -9.21
CA GLY A 353 -3.56 0.62 -10.27
C GLY A 353 -3.32 -0.82 -9.81
N ASP A 354 -3.17 -1.69 -10.81
CA ASP A 354 -3.08 -3.15 -10.66
C ASP A 354 -1.86 -3.59 -9.82
N LEU A 355 -0.68 -3.03 -10.07
CA LEU A 355 0.54 -3.41 -9.33
C LEU A 355 0.39 -3.20 -7.82
N ASN A 356 -0.21 -2.07 -7.41
CA ASN A 356 -0.46 -1.81 -6.00
C ASN A 356 -1.49 -2.81 -5.44
N HIS A 357 -2.54 -3.15 -6.20
CA HIS A 357 -3.50 -4.18 -5.80
C HIS A 357 -2.85 -5.57 -5.66
N ARG A 358 -1.95 -5.94 -6.56
CA ARG A 358 -1.16 -7.19 -6.48
C ARG A 358 -0.22 -7.17 -5.26
N LYS A 359 0.46 -6.05 -4.97
CA LYS A 359 1.27 -5.90 -3.75
C LYS A 359 0.44 -5.91 -2.47
N LEU A 360 -0.81 -5.45 -2.50
CA LEU A 360 -1.75 -5.54 -1.37
C LEU A 360 -2.18 -6.98 -1.09
N THR A 361 -2.48 -7.73 -2.16
CA THR A 361 -3.05 -9.08 -2.10
C THR A 361 -2.01 -10.20 -2.26
N TYR A 362 -0.73 -9.83 -2.23
CA TYR A 362 0.41 -10.75 -2.36
C TYR A 362 0.50 -11.50 -3.70
N ASP A 363 -0.20 -11.04 -4.75
CA ASP A 363 -0.17 -11.63 -6.10
C ASP A 363 -0.35 -13.16 -6.10
N CYS A 364 -1.34 -13.63 -5.34
CA CYS A 364 -1.54 -15.05 -5.06
C CYS A 364 -2.95 -15.53 -5.44
N ARG A 365 -3.10 -16.86 -5.54
CA ARG A 365 -4.35 -17.54 -5.93
C ARG A 365 -5.34 -17.64 -4.77
N ALA A 366 -5.62 -16.53 -4.11
CA ALA A 366 -6.70 -16.48 -3.15
C ALA A 366 -8.04 -16.80 -3.87
N PRO A 367 -8.94 -17.59 -3.25
CA PRO A 367 -10.29 -17.79 -3.80
C PRO A 367 -10.98 -16.44 -4.06
N PRO A 368 -11.72 -16.26 -5.18
CA PRO A 368 -12.39 -14.99 -5.48
C PRO A 368 -13.40 -14.53 -4.42
N THR A 369 -13.89 -15.46 -3.60
CA THR A 369 -14.80 -15.21 -2.47
C THR A 369 -14.08 -14.77 -1.19
N THR A 370 -12.74 -14.73 -1.18
CA THR A 370 -11.96 -14.30 -0.01
C THR A 370 -12.26 -12.84 0.29
N PRO A 371 -12.72 -12.49 1.51
CA PRO A 371 -12.97 -11.10 1.88
C PRO A 371 -11.73 -10.24 1.66
N PHE A 372 -11.89 -9.01 1.16
CA PHE A 372 -10.74 -8.13 0.89
C PHE A 372 -9.88 -7.86 2.12
N SER A 373 -10.49 -7.80 3.32
CA SER A 373 -9.76 -7.67 4.59
C SER A 373 -8.88 -8.89 4.92
N GLU A 374 -9.20 -10.06 4.39
CA GLU A 374 -8.39 -11.28 4.51
C GLU A 374 -7.38 -11.42 3.37
N ALA A 375 -7.75 -10.95 2.17
CA ALA A 375 -6.89 -10.90 1.00
C ALA A 375 -5.78 -9.86 1.15
N ILE A 376 -6.03 -8.73 1.83
CA ILE A 376 -4.98 -7.86 2.36
C ILE A 376 -4.34 -8.64 3.50
N VAL A 377 -3.22 -9.28 3.20
CA VAL A 377 -2.61 -10.19 4.16
C VAL A 377 -1.80 -9.43 5.22
N SER A 378 -1.54 -8.13 5.03
CA SER A 378 -0.82 -7.30 5.98
C SER A 378 -1.70 -6.94 7.18
N GLY A 379 -1.36 -7.47 8.36
CA GLY A 379 -1.94 -6.99 9.61
C GLY A 379 -1.72 -5.48 9.80
N ASP A 380 -0.59 -4.97 9.32
CA ASP A 380 -0.21 -3.55 9.44
C ASP A 380 -1.18 -2.66 8.67
N LEU A 381 -1.50 -3.05 7.43
CA LEU A 381 -2.46 -2.30 6.63
C LEU A 381 -3.89 -2.47 7.15
N GLN A 382 -4.28 -3.67 7.59
CA GLN A 382 -5.58 -3.85 8.26
C GLN A 382 -5.70 -2.95 9.48
N TRP A 383 -4.61 -2.75 10.25
CA TRP A 383 -4.60 -1.81 11.36
C TRP A 383 -4.69 -0.37 10.88
N LEU A 384 -3.98 0.02 9.82
CA LEU A 384 -4.13 1.36 9.26
C LEU A 384 -5.58 1.66 8.89
N LEU A 385 -6.31 0.70 8.32
CA LEU A 385 -7.70 0.86 7.93
C LEU A 385 -8.66 0.88 9.15
N LEU A 386 -8.41 0.05 10.17
CA LEU A 386 -9.33 -0.15 11.29
C LEU A 386 -9.04 0.73 12.52
N ARG A 387 -7.86 1.35 12.62
CA ARG A 387 -7.41 2.05 13.84
C ARG A 387 -8.30 3.22 14.27
N LYS A 388 -9.02 3.87 13.34
CA LYS A 388 -9.93 5.00 13.65
C LYS A 388 -11.41 4.64 13.56
N SER A 389 -11.75 3.49 13.00
CA SER A 389 -13.11 3.13 12.56
C SER A 389 -13.61 1.81 13.17
N SER A 390 -12.81 1.14 13.99
CA SER A 390 -13.20 -0.12 14.64
C SER A 390 -14.34 0.10 15.64
N SER A 391 -15.38 -0.74 15.54
CA SER A 391 -16.54 -0.75 16.46
C SER A 391 -16.19 -1.15 17.90
N PHE A 392 -14.99 -1.70 18.12
CA PHE A 392 -14.48 -2.07 19.43
C PHE A 392 -13.80 -0.92 20.18
N ILE A 393 -13.61 0.24 19.54
CA ILE A 393 -13.01 1.41 20.19
C ILE A 393 -13.93 1.86 21.33
N ARG A 394 -13.32 2.17 22.48
CA ARG A 394 -14.01 2.69 23.66
C ARG A 394 -13.35 4.02 24.07
N PRO A 395 -14.14 5.09 24.30
CA PRO A 395 -13.61 6.36 24.76
C PRO A 395 -12.82 6.19 26.06
N SER A 396 -11.75 6.98 26.20
CA SER A 396 -10.95 7.11 27.41
C SER A 396 -10.87 8.58 27.80
N ALA A 397 -10.43 8.88 29.02
CA ALA A 397 -10.20 10.26 29.45
C ALA A 397 -9.24 10.99 28.48
N PRO A 398 -9.32 12.33 28.37
CA PRO A 398 -8.36 13.12 27.61
C PRO A 398 -6.92 12.72 27.96
N GLU A 399 -6.04 12.65 26.95
CA GLU A 399 -4.63 12.24 27.08
C GLU A 399 -4.38 10.79 27.53
N SER A 400 -5.42 10.00 27.79
CA SER A 400 -5.29 8.57 28.07
C SER A 400 -5.28 7.73 26.79
N PRO A 401 -4.56 6.60 26.75
CA PRO A 401 -4.60 5.70 25.60
C PRO A 401 -6.01 5.18 25.32
N LEU A 402 -6.40 5.18 24.04
CA LEU A 402 -7.68 4.62 23.60
C LEU A 402 -7.83 3.16 24.07
N LEU A 403 -9.02 2.84 24.55
CA LEU A 403 -9.35 1.50 25.01
C LEU A 403 -10.05 0.71 23.91
N SER A 404 -9.94 -0.61 23.98
CA SER A 404 -10.57 -1.54 23.05
C SER A 404 -11.28 -2.66 23.80
N SER A 405 -12.51 -2.94 23.38
CA SER A 405 -13.31 -4.06 23.90
C SER A 405 -13.15 -5.35 23.08
N GLU A 406 -12.14 -5.43 22.21
CA GLU A 406 -11.87 -6.61 21.40
C GLU A 406 -11.68 -7.88 22.25
N PRO A 407 -12.46 -8.95 22.02
CA PRO A 407 -12.20 -10.25 22.63
C PRO A 407 -10.77 -10.74 22.35
N GLY A 408 -10.00 -11.08 23.40
CA GLY A 408 -8.62 -11.52 23.22
C GLY A 408 -7.59 -10.39 23.16
N ASN A 409 -7.98 -9.14 23.47
CA ASN A 409 -7.04 -8.06 23.74
C ASN A 409 -6.48 -8.19 25.17
N LEU A 410 -5.15 -8.28 25.29
CA LEU A 410 -4.47 -8.60 26.56
C LEU A 410 -4.66 -7.54 27.65
N ILE A 411 -4.63 -6.27 27.27
CA ILE A 411 -4.61 -5.14 28.22
C ILE A 411 -5.74 -4.13 27.95
N ALA A 412 -6.71 -4.47 27.10
CA ALA A 412 -7.80 -3.60 26.67
C ALA A 412 -7.35 -2.27 26.04
N LYS A 413 -6.14 -2.23 25.47
CA LYS A 413 -5.60 -1.04 24.78
C LYS A 413 -5.85 -1.17 23.28
N HIS A 414 -6.44 -0.14 22.68
CA HIS A 414 -6.59 -0.03 21.24
C HIS A 414 -5.23 0.26 20.60
N SER A 415 -4.54 -0.80 20.19
CA SER A 415 -3.23 -0.71 19.55
C SER A 415 -2.96 -1.94 18.69
N TYR A 416 -2.13 -1.79 17.66
CA TYR A 416 -1.69 -2.87 16.79
C TYR A 416 -1.25 -4.12 17.57
N LYS A 417 -0.36 -3.92 18.56
CA LYS A 417 0.29 -4.99 19.33
C LYS A 417 -0.71 -5.91 20.04
N TYR A 418 -1.82 -5.35 20.53
CA TYR A 418 -2.82 -6.06 21.33
C TYR A 418 -4.12 -6.32 20.58
N SER A 419 -4.24 -5.88 19.31
CA SER A 419 -5.48 -6.04 18.56
C SER A 419 -5.68 -7.50 18.15
N SER A 420 -6.77 -8.11 18.60
CA SER A 420 -7.07 -9.50 18.24
C SER A 420 -7.67 -9.63 16.84
N THR A 421 -8.27 -8.55 16.32
CA THR A 421 -8.74 -8.46 14.94
C THR A 421 -7.57 -8.56 13.97
N ILE A 422 -6.52 -7.78 14.22
CA ILE A 422 -5.33 -7.69 13.37
C ILE A 422 -4.40 -8.89 13.52
N ASN A 423 -4.11 -9.28 14.76
CA ASN A 423 -3.18 -10.37 15.02
C ASN A 423 -3.80 -11.76 14.73
N GLY A 424 -5.12 -11.83 14.48
CA GLY A 424 -5.82 -13.04 14.06
C GLY A 424 -5.49 -14.25 14.93
N GLN A 425 -4.86 -15.27 14.34
CA GLN A 425 -4.46 -16.51 15.03
C GLN A 425 -3.43 -16.31 16.15
N LYS A 426 -2.69 -15.19 16.15
CA LYS A 426 -1.74 -14.81 17.20
C LYS A 426 -2.37 -13.98 18.32
N ALA A 427 -3.70 -13.82 18.32
CA ALA A 427 -4.42 -13.10 19.37
C ALA A 427 -4.36 -13.85 20.71
N LEU A 428 -4.03 -13.10 21.78
CA LEU A 428 -3.87 -13.61 23.13
C LEU A 428 -4.44 -12.61 24.12
N GLY A 429 -5.45 -13.03 24.88
CA GLY A 429 -6.05 -12.26 25.97
C GLY A 429 -6.02 -13.00 27.29
N ILE A 430 -6.19 -12.25 28.39
CA ILE A 430 -6.32 -12.81 29.74
C ILE A 430 -7.51 -12.16 30.43
N LYS A 431 -8.44 -12.99 30.90
CA LYS A 431 -9.68 -12.57 31.58
C LYS A 431 -9.70 -13.06 33.03
N PRO A 432 -10.31 -12.30 33.96
CA PRO A 432 -10.56 -12.80 35.31
C PRO A 432 -11.59 -13.95 35.30
N GLN A 433 -11.46 -14.88 36.26
CA GLN A 433 -12.41 -15.95 36.54
C GLN A 433 -12.61 -16.03 38.07
N GLU A 434 -13.68 -16.66 38.57
CA GLU A 434 -13.99 -16.75 40.02
C GLU A 434 -12.80 -17.21 40.89
N LYS A 435 -12.00 -18.17 40.41
CA LYS A 435 -10.76 -18.61 41.06
C LYS A 435 -9.60 -18.59 40.06
N GLY A 436 -8.84 -17.50 40.05
CA GLY A 436 -7.67 -17.33 39.20
C GLY A 436 -7.96 -16.60 37.87
N ALA A 437 -7.24 -16.97 36.82
CA ALA A 437 -7.30 -16.28 35.53
C ALA A 437 -7.54 -17.25 34.37
N LEU A 438 -8.11 -16.74 33.29
CA LEU A 438 -8.40 -17.48 32.08
C LEU A 438 -7.56 -16.91 30.93
N ILE A 439 -6.68 -17.72 30.37
CA ILE A 439 -5.97 -17.37 29.13
C ILE A 439 -6.88 -17.72 27.97
N VAL A 440 -7.06 -16.76 27.07
CA VAL A 440 -7.90 -16.86 25.88
C VAL A 440 -7.00 -16.69 24.66
N ALA A 441 -6.73 -17.78 23.96
CA ALA A 441 -5.87 -17.80 22.77
C ALA A 441 -6.68 -18.26 21.56
N ARG A 442 -6.43 -17.70 20.37
CA ARG A 442 -7.17 -18.09 19.17
C ARG A 442 -6.80 -19.52 18.74
N LYS A 443 -7.78 -20.34 18.34
CA LYS A 443 -7.54 -21.70 17.83
C LYS A 443 -6.92 -21.62 16.43
N THR A 444 -5.93 -22.47 16.15
CA THR A 444 -5.18 -22.50 14.88
C THR A 444 -6.06 -22.77 13.64
N LYS A 445 -7.20 -23.47 13.79
CA LYS A 445 -8.11 -23.83 12.69
C LYS A 445 -9.44 -23.06 12.70
N SER A 446 -9.62 -22.08 13.59
CA SER A 446 -10.91 -21.39 13.67
C SER A 446 -11.04 -20.29 12.61
N PRO A 447 -12.20 -20.20 11.93
CA PRO A 447 -12.49 -19.12 10.99
C PRO A 447 -12.31 -17.73 11.63
N ILE A 448 -11.89 -16.74 10.83
CA ILE A 448 -11.64 -15.36 11.31
C ILE A 448 -12.95 -14.66 11.76
N ASN A 449 -14.08 -15.00 11.15
CA ASN A 449 -15.40 -14.45 11.48
C ASN A 449 -16.01 -15.02 12.78
N GLU A 450 -15.55 -16.16 13.29
CA GLU A 450 -16.07 -16.77 14.52
C GLU A 450 -15.43 -16.23 15.81
N TRP A 451 -15.87 -15.03 16.21
CA TRP A 451 -15.29 -14.33 17.37
C TRP A 451 -15.53 -15.01 18.73
N ASN A 452 -16.69 -15.62 18.97
CA ASN A 452 -17.00 -16.18 20.29
C ASN A 452 -16.60 -17.66 20.44
N LYS A 453 -16.66 -18.44 19.35
CA LYS A 453 -16.37 -19.89 19.34
C LYS A 453 -14.91 -20.21 18.94
N GLY A 454 -14.20 -19.23 18.37
CA GLY A 454 -12.86 -19.36 17.83
C GLY A 454 -11.69 -19.30 18.83
N PHE A 455 -11.96 -19.11 20.12
CA PHE A 455 -10.91 -19.05 21.14
C PHE A 455 -10.85 -20.34 21.99
N ALA A 456 -9.63 -20.84 22.19
CA ALA A 456 -9.31 -21.82 23.21
C ALA A 456 -9.16 -21.12 24.57
N LYS A 457 -9.67 -21.76 25.62
CA LYS A 457 -9.66 -21.24 26.98
C LYS A 457 -8.79 -22.15 27.83
N THR A 458 -7.72 -21.61 28.41
CA THR A 458 -6.86 -22.33 29.35
C THR A 458 -7.03 -21.73 30.73
N GLN A 459 -7.56 -22.53 31.66
CA GLN A 459 -7.73 -22.09 33.05
C GLN A 459 -6.40 -22.10 33.77
N VAL A 460 -6.13 -21.04 34.53
CA VAL A 460 -4.94 -20.88 35.36
C VAL A 460 -5.37 -20.79 36.82
N THR A 461 -5.26 -21.92 37.51
CA THR A 461 -5.63 -22.10 38.92
C THR A 461 -4.41 -22.38 39.80
N GLY A 462 -4.57 -22.22 41.12
CA GLY A 462 -3.54 -22.45 42.12
C GLY A 462 -2.86 -21.16 42.63
N GLY A 463 -1.73 -21.30 43.32
CA GLY A 463 -1.01 -20.14 43.91
C GLY A 463 -0.31 -19.26 42.86
N LYS A 464 0.01 -18.00 43.23
CA LYS A 464 0.61 -16.97 42.35
C LYS A 464 1.79 -17.48 41.52
N ARG A 465 2.72 -18.22 42.13
CA ARG A 465 3.91 -18.77 41.45
C ARG A 465 3.56 -19.81 40.38
N ARG A 466 2.56 -20.66 40.64
CA ARG A 466 2.06 -21.65 39.67
C ARG A 466 1.33 -20.96 38.53
N ALA A 467 0.54 -19.91 38.85
CA ALA A 467 -0.16 -19.12 37.85
C ALA A 467 0.81 -18.44 36.88
N TYR A 468 1.85 -17.75 37.38
CA TYR A 468 2.85 -17.10 36.53
C TYR A 468 3.62 -18.09 35.65
N LYS A 469 4.02 -19.24 36.21
CA LYS A 469 4.71 -20.28 35.44
C LYS A 469 3.82 -20.85 34.34
N SER A 470 2.54 -21.12 34.65
CA SER A 470 1.57 -21.62 33.67
C SER A 470 1.34 -20.60 32.55
N THR A 471 1.22 -19.32 32.87
CA THR A 471 1.09 -18.26 31.86
C THR A 471 2.35 -18.14 31.02
N ALA A 472 3.53 -18.19 31.64
CA ALA A 472 4.79 -18.10 30.92
C ALA A 472 4.94 -19.21 29.88
N ASN A 473 4.65 -20.46 30.25
CA ASN A 473 4.75 -21.62 29.36
C ASN A 473 3.82 -21.54 28.13
N VAL A 474 2.61 -21.00 28.31
CA VAL A 474 1.64 -20.84 27.21
C VAL A 474 2.05 -19.71 26.27
N VAL A 475 2.52 -18.59 26.83
CA VAL A 475 2.80 -17.37 26.07
C VAL A 475 4.17 -17.41 25.39
N SER A 476 5.18 -18.02 26.02
CA SER A 476 6.54 -18.15 25.44
C SER A 476 6.54 -18.91 24.11
N THR A 477 5.60 -19.83 23.92
CA THR A 477 5.51 -20.67 22.72
C THR A 477 4.81 -19.96 21.57
N THR A 478 3.96 -18.97 21.86
CA THR A 478 3.05 -18.35 20.87
C THR A 478 3.37 -16.88 20.59
N ARG A 479 3.61 -16.07 21.62
CA ARG A 479 3.90 -14.63 21.55
C ARG A 479 4.89 -14.21 22.65
N PRO A 480 6.20 -14.51 22.51
CA PRO A 480 7.21 -14.17 23.52
C PRO A 480 7.24 -12.69 23.90
N ASP A 481 6.94 -11.80 22.94
CA ASP A 481 6.86 -10.34 23.13
C ASP A 481 5.74 -9.90 24.10
N LEU A 482 4.76 -10.78 24.36
CA LEU A 482 3.66 -10.58 25.28
C LEU A 482 3.86 -11.23 26.65
N LEU A 483 5.01 -11.88 26.89
CA LEU A 483 5.27 -12.58 28.16
C LEU A 483 5.15 -11.66 29.38
N LYS A 484 5.91 -10.56 29.37
CA LYS A 484 5.90 -9.55 30.45
C LYS A 484 4.49 -8.98 30.72
N PRO A 485 3.77 -8.44 29.73
CA PRO A 485 2.43 -7.90 29.97
C PRO A 485 1.42 -8.99 30.37
N SER A 486 1.58 -10.23 29.91
CA SER A 486 0.69 -11.33 30.29
C SER A 486 0.83 -11.69 31.77
N VAL A 487 2.06 -11.86 32.26
CA VAL A 487 2.32 -12.14 33.69
C VAL A 487 1.86 -10.98 34.56
N ALA A 488 2.08 -9.74 34.12
CA ALA A 488 1.61 -8.54 34.83
C ALA A 488 0.07 -8.52 34.95
N ARG A 489 -0.65 -8.83 33.87
CA ARG A 489 -2.12 -8.89 33.86
C ARG A 489 -2.65 -9.97 34.82
N VAL A 490 -2.05 -11.17 34.82
CA VAL A 490 -2.40 -12.25 35.77
C VAL A 490 -2.13 -11.82 37.20
N SER A 491 -0.99 -11.18 37.45
CA SER A 491 -0.65 -10.65 38.77
C SER A 491 -1.69 -9.66 39.28
N ALA A 492 -2.13 -8.73 38.42
CA ALA A 492 -3.18 -7.77 38.74
C ALA A 492 -4.53 -8.44 39.05
N ILE A 493 -4.93 -9.47 38.29
CA ILE A 493 -6.16 -10.25 38.56
C ILE A 493 -6.07 -10.96 39.92
N TYR A 494 -4.93 -11.60 40.22
CA TYR A 494 -4.75 -12.26 41.51
C TYR A 494 -4.67 -11.26 42.67
N ALA A 495 -4.17 -10.05 42.44
CA ALA A 495 -4.17 -8.98 43.42
C ALA A 495 -5.59 -8.43 43.66
N SER A 496 -6.46 -8.37 42.64
CA SER A 496 -7.85 -7.92 42.82
C SER A 496 -8.73 -8.98 43.49
N GLN A 497 -8.41 -10.26 43.35
CA GLN A 497 -9.17 -11.38 43.94
C GLN A 497 -8.80 -11.67 45.40
N ASN A 498 -7.61 -11.25 45.85
CA ASN A 498 -7.19 -11.42 47.24
C ASN A 498 -7.29 -10.06 47.95
N PRO A 499 -8.14 -9.90 48.97
CA PRO A 499 -8.17 -8.66 49.74
C PRO A 499 -6.77 -8.36 50.30
N LYS A 500 -6.34 -7.10 50.23
CA LYS A 500 -5.11 -6.66 50.93
C LYS A 500 -5.31 -6.98 52.41
N LYS A 501 -4.49 -7.88 52.96
CA LYS A 501 -4.43 -8.03 54.42
C LYS A 501 -3.98 -6.70 55.00
N ASP A 502 -4.70 -6.21 56.00
CA ASP A 502 -4.29 -5.03 56.76
C ASP A 502 -2.84 -5.19 57.22
N ALA A 503 -2.08 -4.09 57.18
CA ALA A 503 -0.71 -4.10 57.64
C ALA A 503 -0.68 -4.65 59.08
N PRO A 504 0.20 -5.62 59.40
CA PRO A 504 0.26 -6.15 60.76
C PRO A 504 0.51 -5.00 61.73
N VAL A 505 -0.33 -4.90 62.77
CA VAL A 505 -0.20 -3.88 63.82
C VAL A 505 1.25 -3.92 64.31
N LYS A 506 1.97 -2.80 64.19
CA LYS A 506 3.35 -2.68 64.71
C LYS A 506 3.30 -3.04 66.18
N LYS A 507 3.93 -4.15 66.57
CA LYS A 507 4.16 -4.47 67.99
C LYS A 507 4.92 -3.30 68.60
N VAL A 508 4.33 -2.66 69.60
CA VAL A 508 5.03 -1.68 70.44
C VAL A 508 6.24 -2.41 71.02
N ARG A 509 7.46 -1.93 70.69
CA ARG A 509 8.69 -2.39 71.34
C ARG A 509 8.48 -2.18 72.84
N GLY A 510 8.56 -3.25 73.62
CA GLY A 510 8.32 -3.21 75.06
C GLY A 510 9.11 -2.09 75.74
N ASN A 511 8.46 -1.47 76.73
CA ASN A 511 9.09 -0.45 77.58
C ASN A 511 10.35 -1.05 78.20
N LYS A 512 11.48 -0.37 77.97
CA LYS A 512 12.66 -0.49 78.82
C LYS A 512 12.47 0.47 79.99
N ALA A 513 12.71 -0.07 81.19
CA ALA A 513 12.60 0.50 82.53
C ALA A 513 11.19 0.43 83.13
#